data_AF-A0A831UZ47-F1
#
_entry.id   AF-A0A831UZ47-F1
#
_cell.length_a   1.000
_cell.length_b   1.000
_cell.length_c   1.000
_cell.angle_alpha   90.00
_cell.angle_beta   90.00
_cell.angle_gamma   90.00
#
_symmetry.space_group_name_H-M   'P 1'
#
loop_
_entity.id
_entity.type
_entity.pdbx_description
1 polymer ?
#
loop_
_entity_poly.entity_id
_entity_poly.type
_entity_poly.pdbx_seq_one_letter_code
_entity_poly.pdbx_strand_id
1 'polypeptide(L)'
;MSFEEAELLRLRAETFLRNAERLYAEGEYDLAAFGVEQYCQLMLKYKLLLKTGAYPRTHSLIRLVRELAKAAEGIKEVAEEAKKTGERKVVLISFSGHGLLDMANFADVLGFAKG
;
A
#
# COMPACT_ATOMS: atom_id res chain seq x y z
N MET A 1 -11.74 1.74 -14.41
CA MET A 1 -11.41 0.50 -13.65
C MET A 1 -12.36 0.48 -12.46
N SER A 2 -13.11 -0.61 -12.21
CA SER A 2 -14.24 -0.57 -11.26
C SER A 2 -13.77 -0.74 -9.81
N PHE A 3 -14.48 -0.08 -8.89
CA PHE A 3 -14.31 -0.22 -7.44
C PHE A 3 -14.34 -1.69 -6.97
N GLU A 4 -15.07 -2.54 -7.70
CA GLU A 4 -15.19 -3.97 -7.43
C GLU A 4 -13.85 -4.71 -7.62
N GLU A 5 -13.02 -4.32 -8.61
CA GLU A 5 -11.69 -4.92 -8.78
C GLU A 5 -10.79 -4.62 -7.59
N ALA A 6 -10.83 -3.37 -7.08
CA ALA A 6 -10.06 -2.97 -5.91
C ALA A 6 -10.50 -3.77 -4.67
N GLU A 7 -11.80 -3.85 -4.41
CA GLU A 7 -12.30 -4.63 -3.28
C GLU A 7 -11.98 -6.13 -3.41
N LEU A 8 -12.02 -6.69 -4.62
CA LEU A 8 -11.63 -8.07 -4.86
C LEU A 8 -10.15 -8.32 -4.52
N LEU A 9 -9.24 -7.38 -4.85
CA LEU A 9 -7.84 -7.46 -4.45
C LEU A 9 -7.68 -7.45 -2.93
N ARG A 10 -8.39 -6.54 -2.24
CA ARG A 10 -8.34 -6.44 -0.77
C ARG A 10 -8.85 -7.72 -0.11
N LEU A 11 -10.01 -8.22 -0.52
CA LEU A 11 -10.61 -9.45 0.04
C LEU A 11 -9.72 -10.68 -0.16
N ARG A 12 -9.07 -10.79 -1.32
CA ARG A 12 -8.10 -11.86 -1.60
C ARG A 12 -6.85 -11.72 -0.73
N ALA A 13 -6.32 -10.51 -0.57
CA ALA A 13 -5.19 -10.25 0.32
C ALA A 13 -5.51 -10.73 1.74
N GLU A 14 -6.63 -10.30 2.30
CA GLU A 14 -7.05 -10.69 3.66
C GLU A 14 -7.27 -12.20 3.79
N THR A 15 -7.70 -12.87 2.72
CA THR A 15 -7.80 -14.33 2.70
C THR A 15 -6.44 -15.01 2.78
N PHE A 16 -5.43 -14.50 2.05
CA PHE A 16 -4.06 -14.98 2.15
C PHE A 16 -3.48 -14.79 3.56
N LEU A 17 -3.73 -13.64 4.19
CA LEU A 17 -3.26 -13.36 5.54
C LEU A 17 -3.86 -14.33 6.57
N ARG A 18 -5.19 -14.48 6.57
CA ARG A 18 -5.87 -15.45 7.48
C ARG A 18 -5.37 -16.88 7.28
N ASN A 19 -5.07 -17.26 6.03
CA ASN A 19 -4.53 -18.59 5.76
C ASN A 19 -3.08 -18.72 6.25
N ALA A 20 -2.25 -17.69 6.06
CA ALA A 20 -0.88 -17.66 6.55
C ALA A 20 -0.81 -17.77 8.08
N GLU A 21 -1.71 -17.09 8.81
CA GLU A 21 -1.81 -17.18 10.27
C GLU A 21 -2.13 -18.61 10.73
N ARG A 22 -3.03 -19.31 10.03
CA ARG A 22 -3.35 -20.72 10.32
C ARG A 22 -2.17 -21.65 10.06
N LEU A 23 -1.54 -21.52 8.89
CA LEU A 23 -0.37 -22.33 8.51
C LEU A 23 0.80 -22.12 9.48
N TYR A 24 1.00 -20.89 9.95
CA TYR A 24 2.01 -20.58 10.95
C TYR A 24 1.74 -21.31 12.28
N ALA A 25 0.48 -21.32 12.73
CA ALA A 25 0.07 -22.04 13.94
C ALA A 25 0.21 -23.57 13.79
N GLU A 26 0.09 -24.08 12.57
CA GLU A 26 0.25 -25.50 12.22
C GLU A 26 1.72 -25.93 12.02
N GLY A 27 2.67 -24.98 12.02
CA GLY A 27 4.10 -25.24 11.81
C GLY A 27 4.54 -25.27 10.34
N GLU A 28 3.64 -24.95 9.41
CA GLU A 28 3.89 -24.93 7.96
C GLU A 28 4.48 -23.57 7.53
N TYR A 29 5.70 -23.27 8.01
CA TYR A 29 6.28 -21.93 7.92
C TYR A 29 6.54 -21.43 6.50
N ASP A 30 7.01 -22.29 5.59
CA ASP A 30 7.29 -21.92 4.20
C ASP A 30 6.01 -21.48 3.47
N LEU A 31 4.91 -22.20 3.71
CA LEU A 31 3.60 -21.88 3.13
C LEU A 31 3.00 -20.63 3.79
N ALA A 32 3.20 -20.44 5.09
CA ALA A 32 2.79 -19.23 5.79
C ALA A 32 3.53 -17.99 5.22
N ALA A 33 4.84 -18.08 5.04
CA ALA A 33 5.65 -17.01 4.45
C ALA A 33 5.21 -16.68 3.01
N PHE A 34 4.94 -17.70 2.19
CA PHE A 34 4.37 -17.49 0.86
C PHE A 34 3.02 -16.77 0.92
N GLY A 35 2.13 -17.15 1.85
CA GLY A 35 0.86 -16.46 2.07
C GLY A 35 1.02 -14.99 2.44
N VAL A 36 1.99 -14.66 3.30
CA VAL A 36 2.32 -13.27 3.66
C VAL A 36 2.83 -12.50 2.43
N GLU A 37 3.67 -13.11 1.58
CA GLU A 37 4.14 -12.47 0.34
C GLU A 37 2.96 -12.13 -0.58
N GLN A 38 2.02 -13.07 -0.77
CA GLN A 38 0.82 -12.84 -1.58
C GLN A 38 -0.08 -11.73 -1.01
N TYR A 39 -0.25 -11.70 0.32
CA TYR A 39 -0.95 -10.62 1.02
C TYR A 39 -0.32 -9.25 0.71
N CYS A 40 1.00 -9.11 0.92
CA CYS A 40 1.72 -7.87 0.68
C CYS A 40 1.58 -7.41 -0.77
N GLN A 41 1.72 -8.33 -1.72
CA GLN A 41 1.62 -8.01 -3.14
C GLN A 41 0.24 -7.49 -3.53
N LEU A 42 -0.83 -8.17 -3.08
CA LEU A 42 -2.20 -7.79 -3.39
C LEU A 42 -2.58 -6.48 -2.71
N MET A 43 -2.15 -6.25 -1.47
CA MET A 43 -2.43 -5.01 -0.75
C MET A 43 -1.73 -3.81 -1.39
N LEU A 44 -0.49 -3.97 -1.86
CA LEU A 44 0.21 -2.91 -2.61
C LEU A 44 -0.47 -2.62 -3.95
N LYS A 45 -0.92 -3.65 -4.68
CA LYS A 45 -1.68 -3.48 -5.93
C LYS A 45 -3.02 -2.78 -5.69
N TYR A 46 -3.73 -3.15 -4.62
CA TYR A 46 -4.96 -2.47 -4.18
C TYR A 46 -4.71 -0.98 -3.91
N LYS A 47 -3.69 -0.65 -3.12
CA LYS A 47 -3.36 0.75 -2.79
C LYS A 47 -2.94 1.55 -4.01
N LEU A 48 -2.15 0.96 -4.91
CA LEU A 48 -1.79 1.56 -6.19
C LEU A 48 -3.02 1.82 -7.05
N LEU A 49 -3.89 0.82 -7.18
CA LEU A 49 -5.14 0.93 -7.92
C LEU A 49 -6.02 2.08 -7.41
N LEU A 50 -6.17 2.19 -6.09
CA LEU A 50 -6.94 3.29 -5.47
C LEU A 50 -6.30 4.66 -5.70
N LYS A 51 -4.97 4.76 -5.74
CA LYS A 51 -4.26 6.03 -5.85
C LYS A 51 -4.06 6.52 -7.29
N THR A 52 -3.78 5.62 -8.21
CA THR A 52 -3.36 5.97 -9.59
C THR A 52 -4.33 5.44 -10.65
N GLY A 53 -5.33 4.64 -10.24
CA GLY A 53 -6.24 3.98 -11.17
C GLY A 53 -5.62 2.77 -11.88
N ALA A 54 -4.38 2.39 -11.55
CA ALA A 54 -3.69 1.23 -12.12
C ALA A 54 -2.60 0.67 -11.17
N TYR A 55 -2.10 -0.51 -11.48
CA TYR A 55 -0.93 -1.09 -10.81
C TYR A 55 -0.05 -1.83 -11.83
N PRO A 56 1.28 -1.87 -11.65
CA PRO A 56 2.15 -2.61 -12.55
C PRO A 56 1.87 -4.12 -12.45
N ARG A 57 1.85 -4.80 -13.61
CA ARG A 57 1.70 -6.26 -13.71
C ARG A 57 3.02 -6.96 -13.34
N THR A 58 3.40 -6.84 -12.06
CA THR A 58 4.61 -7.43 -11.50
C THR A 58 4.29 -8.14 -10.19
N HIS A 59 5.13 -9.10 -9.83
CA HIS A 59 5.11 -9.76 -8.53
C HIS A 59 6.18 -9.21 -7.56
N SER A 60 7.06 -8.33 -8.04
CA SER A 60 8.12 -7.73 -7.22
C SER A 60 7.55 -6.74 -6.20
N LEU A 61 7.64 -7.09 -4.91
CA LEU A 61 7.28 -6.21 -3.80
C LEU A 61 8.08 -4.90 -3.83
N ILE A 62 9.39 -4.97 -4.06
CA ILE A 62 10.26 -3.79 -4.13
C ILE A 62 9.77 -2.82 -5.21
N ARG A 63 9.41 -3.34 -6.38
CA ARG A 63 8.89 -2.50 -7.47
C ARG A 63 7.54 -1.89 -7.10
N LEU A 64 6.63 -2.67 -6.51
CA LEU A 64 5.32 -2.18 -6.07
C LEU A 64 5.43 -1.09 -5.00
N VAL A 65 6.31 -1.25 -4.01
CA VAL A 65 6.58 -0.25 -2.97
C VAL A 65 7.14 1.03 -3.58
N ARG A 66 8.10 0.93 -4.50
CA ARG A 66 8.66 2.11 -5.19
C ARG A 66 7.61 2.87 -6.00
N GLU A 67 6.75 2.16 -6.73
CA GLU A 67 5.67 2.81 -7.48
C GLU A 67 4.66 3.48 -6.54
N LEU A 68 4.36 2.85 -5.39
CA LEU A 68 3.46 3.43 -4.40
C LEU A 68 4.08 4.68 -3.74
N ALA A 69 5.40 4.66 -3.48
CA ALA A 69 6.14 5.81 -2.98
C ALA A 69 6.12 6.98 -3.97
N LYS A 70 6.38 6.74 -5.26
CA LYS A 70 6.25 7.77 -6.32
C LYS A 70 4.84 8.36 -6.39
N ALA A 71 3.82 7.50 -6.33
CA ALA A 71 2.43 7.93 -6.31
C ALA A 71 2.10 8.79 -5.08
N ALA A 72 2.80 8.59 -3.95
CA ALA A 72 2.69 9.42 -2.77
C ALA A 72 3.52 10.72 -2.88
N GLU A 73 4.67 10.71 -3.55
CA GLU A 73 5.48 11.90 -3.80
C GLU A 73 4.79 12.93 -4.71
N GLY A 74 3.93 12.48 -5.64
CA GLY A 74 3.08 13.38 -6.42
C GLY A 74 2.17 14.27 -5.55
N ILE A 75 1.80 13.83 -4.34
CA ILE A 75 1.08 14.68 -3.36
C ILE A 75 1.99 15.80 -2.85
N LYS A 76 3.27 15.52 -2.65
CA LYS A 76 4.28 16.48 -2.21
C LYS A 76 4.52 17.54 -3.29
N GLU A 77 4.61 17.14 -4.55
CA GLU A 77 4.71 18.06 -5.69
C GLU A 77 3.47 18.94 -5.84
N VAL A 78 2.26 18.36 -5.72
CA VAL A 78 1.00 19.11 -5.74
C VAL A 78 0.93 20.11 -4.57
N ALA A 79 1.42 19.73 -3.39
CA ALA A 79 1.48 20.60 -2.23
C ALA A 79 2.50 21.74 -2.40
N GLU A 80 3.69 21.46 -2.95
CA GLU A 80 4.71 22.47 -3.22
C GLU A 80 4.30 23.43 -4.35
N GLU A 81 3.61 22.94 -5.37
CA GLU A 81 3.05 23.79 -6.43
C GLU A 81 1.94 24.70 -5.88
N ALA A 82 1.02 24.16 -5.06
CA ALA A 82 -0.02 24.96 -4.41
C ALA A 82 0.55 26.08 -3.52
N LYS A 83 1.67 25.83 -2.83
CA LYS A 83 2.39 26.86 -2.08
C LYS A 83 2.98 27.95 -2.98
N LYS A 84 3.53 27.58 -4.14
CA LYS A 84 4.11 28.53 -5.10
C LYS A 84 3.05 29.40 -5.77
N THR A 85 1.90 28.83 -6.13
CA THR A 85 0.83 29.54 -6.86
C THR A 85 -0.14 30.27 -5.95
N GLY A 86 -0.10 30.01 -4.63
CA GLY A 86 -1.07 30.56 -3.68
C GLY A 86 -2.48 29.96 -3.83
N GLU A 87 -2.62 28.89 -4.61
CA GLU A 87 -3.89 28.24 -4.87
C GLU A 87 -4.26 27.27 -3.74
N ARG A 88 -5.55 27.25 -3.39
CA ARG A 88 -6.08 26.26 -2.46
C ARG A 88 -6.43 24.98 -3.22
N LYS A 89 -5.69 23.91 -2.98
CA LYS A 89 -5.98 22.56 -3.53
C LYS A 89 -6.46 21.63 -2.42
N VAL A 90 -7.53 20.89 -2.67
CA VAL A 90 -8.10 19.92 -1.73
C VAL A 90 -7.75 18.51 -2.20
N VAL A 91 -7.04 17.76 -1.36
CA VAL A 91 -6.68 16.36 -1.61
C VAL A 91 -7.46 15.50 -0.62
N LEU A 92 -8.38 14.68 -1.12
CA LEU A 92 -9.13 13.71 -0.34
C LEU A 92 -8.24 12.50 -0.07
N ILE A 93 -7.88 12.27 1.19
CA ILE A 93 -7.15 11.07 1.63
C ILE A 93 -8.05 10.32 2.60
N SER A 94 -8.50 9.13 2.20
CA SER A 94 -9.26 8.22 3.06
C SER A 94 -8.32 7.18 3.67
N PHE A 95 -8.37 7.02 4.99
CA PHE A 95 -7.66 5.96 5.72
C PHE A 95 -8.68 5.07 6.43
N SER A 96 -8.69 3.77 6.12
CA SER A 96 -9.37 2.75 6.94
C SER A 96 -8.41 2.23 8.02
N GLY A 97 -8.97 1.80 9.16
CA GLY A 97 -8.29 1.64 10.46
C GLY A 97 -7.08 0.70 10.56
N HIS A 98 -6.67 -0.01 9.50
CA HIS A 98 -5.40 -0.74 9.45
C HIS A 98 -4.22 0.09 8.88
N GLY A 99 -4.50 1.28 8.34
CA GLY A 99 -3.49 2.17 7.72
C GLY A 99 -2.53 2.86 8.69
N LEU A 100 -2.74 2.75 10.01
CA LEU A 100 -1.86 3.34 11.03
C LEU A 100 -0.54 2.57 11.21
N LEU A 101 -0.52 1.25 10.96
CA LEU A 101 0.71 0.44 10.97
C LEU A 101 1.62 0.73 9.75
N ASP A 102 1.04 1.18 8.64
CA ASP A 102 1.80 1.64 7.48
C ASP A 102 2.45 3.03 7.69
N MET A 103 2.02 3.81 8.70
CA MET A 103 2.60 5.12 9.02
C MET A 103 3.98 5.01 9.69
N ALA A 104 4.26 3.93 10.43
CA ALA A 104 5.58 3.72 11.02
C ALA A 104 6.65 3.47 9.93
N ASN A 105 6.32 2.66 8.91
CA ASN A 105 7.21 2.48 7.75
C ASN A 105 7.30 3.75 6.88
N PHE A 106 6.27 4.59 6.82
CA PHE A 106 6.34 5.88 6.16
C PHE A 106 7.22 6.89 6.92
N ALA A 107 7.28 6.81 8.24
CA ALA A 107 8.14 7.65 9.07
C ALA A 107 9.64 7.37 8.80
N ASP A 108 10.02 6.10 8.59
CA ASP A 108 11.38 5.71 8.20
C ASP A 108 11.75 6.19 6.79
N VAL A 109 10.82 6.08 5.82
CA VAL A 109 11.03 6.56 4.45
C VAL A 109 11.09 8.10 4.37
N LEU A 110 10.43 8.82 5.28
CA LEU A 110 10.43 10.28 5.35
C LEU A 110 11.50 10.86 6.30
N GLY A 111 12.34 10.01 6.91
CA GLY A 111 13.47 10.43 7.75
C GLY A 111 13.10 10.97 9.13
N PHE A 112 11.95 10.59 9.68
CA PHE A 112 11.53 11.01 11.03
C PHE A 112 12.25 10.27 12.18
N ALA A 113 13.00 9.20 11.91
CA ALA A 113 13.74 8.41 12.90
C ALA A 113 15.24 8.80 13.02
N LYS A 114 15.58 10.09 12.92
CA LYS A 114 16.86 10.60 13.42
C LYS A 114 16.64 11.33 14.75
N GLY A 115 16.75 10.56 15.82
CA GLY A 115 16.90 10.99 17.21
C GLY A 115 17.73 9.97 17.96
#